data_AF-A0A093J2Y6-F1
#
_entry.id   AF-A0A093J2Y6-F1
#
_cell.length_a   1.000
_cell.length_b   1.000
_cell.length_c   1.000
_cell.angle_alpha   90.00
_cell.angle_beta   90.00
_cell.angle_gamma   90.00
#
_symmetry.space_group_name_H-M   'P 1'
#
loop_
_entity.id
_entity.type
_entity.pdbx_description
1 polymer ?
#
loop_
_entity_poly.entity_id
_entity_poly.type
_entity_poly.pdbx_seq_one_letter_code
_entity_poly.pdbx_strand_id
1 'polypeptide(L)'
;QAVPAGSHVRLNLQTGDREAKLPDSENGKGDTGKERRRKRLGKVDVDSNSFTSQELKKALAKMKESEKAERKAHEEEVRKKFRPIDQLKEEFEKLNVKMETDYEIMVKLISKFNSSASTLDEKVAALYDLEYYVHQVDNAKDFLSMGGLQLVIDGLNSTEAALKEHAAFVLGAALSGNPRVQVEAIEGGALQKLLVILATEQPLPVKKKALFALASMLRHFPYAQQQFLKLGGLQVLRSL
;
A
#
# COMPACT_ATOMS: atom_id res chain seq x y z
N GLN A 1 28.20 -11.31 -31.50
CA GLN A 1 29.52 -10.77 -31.10
C GLN A 1 29.61 -10.84 -29.59
N ALA A 2 30.68 -11.40 -29.01
CA ALA A 2 30.80 -11.53 -27.55
C ALA A 2 31.04 -10.15 -26.92
N VAL A 3 30.30 -9.82 -25.86
CA VAL A 3 30.43 -8.55 -25.14
C VAL A 3 31.64 -8.64 -24.19
N PRO A 4 32.59 -7.68 -24.21
CA PRO A 4 33.74 -7.68 -23.32
C PRO A 4 33.32 -7.63 -21.84
N ALA A 5 33.99 -8.41 -21.00
CA ALA A 5 33.74 -8.44 -19.56
C ALA A 5 33.90 -7.03 -18.96
N GLY A 6 32.87 -6.57 -18.23
CA GLY A 6 32.82 -5.24 -17.60
C GLY A 6 32.10 -4.16 -18.41
N SER A 7 31.58 -4.46 -19.59
CA SER A 7 30.77 -3.52 -20.37
C SER A 7 29.37 -3.34 -19.78
N HIS A 8 28.89 -2.11 -19.65
CA HIS A 8 27.53 -1.84 -19.18
C HIS A 8 26.54 -2.11 -20.31
N VAL A 9 25.62 -3.07 -20.09
CA VAL A 9 24.63 -3.50 -21.07
C VAL A 9 23.25 -3.00 -20.66
N ARG A 10 22.53 -2.38 -21.59
CA ARG A 10 21.13 -1.95 -21.40
C ARG A 10 20.22 -2.66 -22.40
N LEU A 11 18.96 -2.84 -22.02
CA LEU A 11 17.91 -3.38 -22.88
C LEU A 11 17.04 -2.21 -23.37
N ASN A 12 16.93 -2.05 -24.68
CA ASN A 12 16.05 -1.05 -25.29
C ASN A 12 14.61 -1.61 -25.32
N LEU A 13 13.71 -1.04 -24.53
CA LEU A 13 12.34 -1.55 -24.36
C LEU A 13 11.41 -1.23 -25.55
N GLN A 14 11.82 -0.38 -26.48
CA GLN A 14 11.05 -0.10 -27.70
C GLN A 14 11.45 -1.04 -28.85
N THR A 15 12.73 -1.38 -28.98
CA THR A 15 13.22 -2.22 -30.08
C THR A 15 13.44 -3.68 -29.67
N GLY A 16 13.57 -3.96 -28.37
CA GLY A 16 13.87 -5.30 -27.82
C GLY A 16 15.35 -5.67 -27.84
N ASP A 17 16.22 -4.78 -28.31
CA ASP A 17 17.65 -5.07 -28.50
C ASP A 17 18.48 -4.83 -27.22
N ARG A 18 19.53 -5.65 -27.06
CA ARG A 18 20.54 -5.45 -26.01
C ARG A 18 21.72 -4.66 -26.57
N GLU A 19 21.95 -3.49 -26.01
CA GLU A 19 23.03 -2.58 -26.40
C GLU A 19 24.12 -2.56 -25.32
N ALA A 20 25.39 -2.69 -25.73
CA ALA A 20 26.54 -2.60 -24.82
C ALA A 20 27.31 -1.31 -25.07
N LYS A 21 27.59 -0.54 -24.02
CA LYS A 21 28.43 0.66 -24.12
C LYS A 21 29.89 0.24 -24.28
N LEU A 22 30.49 0.55 -25.43
CA LEU A 22 31.92 0.32 -25.67
C LEU A 22 32.74 1.37 -24.90
N PRO A 23 33.89 0.99 -24.30
CA PRO A 23 34.80 1.96 -23.71
C PRO A 23 35.48 2.79 -24.82
N ASP A 24 35.33 4.11 -24.74
CA ASP A 24 35.86 5.05 -25.73
C ASP A 24 37.39 4.93 -25.82
N SER A 25 37.88 4.72 -27.05
CA SER A 25 39.29 4.83 -27.40
C SER A 25 39.56 6.28 -27.77
N GLU A 26 40.25 6.99 -26.87
CA GLU A 26 40.87 8.31 -27.03
C GLU A 26 39.99 9.56 -27.24
N ASN A 27 40.14 10.47 -26.27
CA ASN A 27 40.01 11.93 -26.30
C ASN A 27 38.64 12.61 -26.45
N GLY A 28 38.14 13.18 -25.33
CA GLY A 28 37.24 14.35 -25.39
C GLY A 28 36.36 14.58 -24.16
N LYS A 29 36.90 15.31 -23.16
CA LYS A 29 36.23 16.16 -22.14
C LYS A 29 34.74 15.88 -21.80
N GLY A 30 34.47 15.50 -20.56
CA GLY A 30 33.12 15.60 -19.98
C GLY A 30 33.01 15.12 -18.53
N ASP A 31 32.94 16.10 -17.63
CA ASP A 31 32.33 16.06 -16.30
C ASP A 31 33.06 15.36 -15.12
N THR A 32 33.58 16.19 -14.23
CA THR A 32 34.26 15.84 -12.99
C THR A 32 33.26 15.56 -11.87
N GLY A 33 32.65 14.38 -11.91
CA GLY A 33 32.05 13.76 -10.72
C GLY A 33 33.15 13.30 -9.77
N LYS A 34 33.18 13.83 -8.54
CA LYS A 34 34.16 13.50 -7.47
C LYS A 34 34.04 12.03 -7.04
N GLU A 35 34.54 11.11 -7.84
CA GLU A 35 34.88 9.78 -7.34
C GLU A 35 36.14 9.92 -6.49
N ARG A 36 35.99 9.67 -5.19
CA ARG A 36 37.10 9.51 -4.25
C ARG A 36 37.99 8.40 -4.79
N ARG A 37 38.98 8.81 -5.60
CA ARG A 37 40.09 8.02 -6.07
C ARG A 37 40.67 7.33 -4.84
N ARG A 38 40.33 6.05 -4.63
CA ARG A 38 41.13 5.18 -3.76
C ARG A 38 42.54 5.33 -4.32
N LYS A 39 43.40 6.07 -3.61
CA LYS A 39 44.83 6.11 -3.90
C LYS A 39 45.23 4.64 -3.90
N ARG A 40 45.42 4.07 -5.10
CA ARG A 40 46.16 2.83 -5.23
C ARG A 40 47.51 3.18 -4.62
N LEU A 41 47.78 2.66 -3.44
CA LEU A 41 49.13 2.65 -2.87
C LEU A 41 50.01 2.13 -4.02
N GLY A 42 50.99 2.93 -4.43
CA GLY A 42 51.96 2.51 -5.44
C GLY A 42 52.57 1.18 -5.04
N LYS A 43 53.22 0.49 -5.99
CA LYS A 43 54.01 -0.71 -5.68
C LYS A 43 54.84 -0.41 -4.43
N VAL A 44 54.51 -1.10 -3.34
CA VAL A 44 55.30 -1.04 -2.12
C VAL A 44 56.61 -1.71 -2.51
N ASP A 45 57.70 -0.96 -2.49
CA ASP A 45 59.04 -1.56 -2.56
C ASP A 45 59.17 -2.47 -1.35
N VAL A 46 59.09 -3.78 -1.59
CA VAL A 46 59.37 -4.77 -0.56
C VAL A 46 60.80 -5.23 -0.84
N ASP A 47 61.76 -4.53 -0.24
CA ASP A 47 63.11 -5.06 -0.09
C ASP A 47 62.99 -6.46 0.54
N SER A 48 63.32 -7.50 -0.23
CA SER A 48 62.94 -8.89 0.06
C SER A 48 63.66 -9.51 1.28
N ASN A 49 64.36 -8.71 2.07
CA ASN A 49 65.11 -9.13 3.27
C ASN A 49 64.82 -8.28 4.52
N SER A 50 63.77 -7.46 4.54
CA SER A 50 63.59 -6.45 5.61
C SER A 50 62.70 -6.86 6.79
N PHE A 51 61.94 -7.96 6.71
CA PHE A 51 61.07 -8.39 7.82
C PHE A 51 61.01 -9.90 7.98
N THR A 52 61.24 -10.38 9.20
CA THR A 52 61.08 -11.79 9.55
C THR A 52 59.60 -12.17 9.63
N SER A 53 59.27 -13.45 9.38
CA SER A 53 57.90 -13.97 9.54
C SER A 53 57.31 -13.68 10.92
N GLN A 54 58.14 -13.60 11.97
CA GLN A 54 57.73 -13.26 13.32
C GLN A 54 57.36 -11.78 13.47
N GLU A 55 58.07 -10.87 12.81
CA GLU A 55 57.76 -9.42 12.83
C GLU A 55 56.47 -9.12 12.08
N LEU A 56 56.25 -9.77 10.93
CA LEU A 56 54.99 -9.66 10.18
C LEU A 56 53.80 -10.19 10.99
N LYS A 57 53.96 -11.32 11.70
CA LYS A 57 52.92 -11.85 12.60
C LYS A 57 52.62 -10.90 13.76
N LYS A 58 53.66 -10.29 14.36
CA LYS A 58 53.47 -9.29 15.43
C LYS A 58 52.79 -8.02 14.92
N ALA A 59 53.12 -7.55 13.71
CA ALA A 59 52.48 -6.39 13.10
C ALA A 59 51.00 -6.66 12.77
N LEU A 60 50.69 -7.82 12.20
CA LEU A 60 49.30 -8.25 11.94
C LEU A 60 48.50 -8.42 13.23
N ALA A 61 49.11 -8.96 14.30
CA ALA A 61 48.46 -9.05 15.60
C ALA A 61 48.12 -7.66 16.16
N LYS A 62 49.06 -6.69 16.07
CA LYS A 62 48.83 -5.30 16.49
C LYS A 62 47.74 -4.61 15.68
N MET A 63 47.68 -4.83 14.37
CA MET A 63 46.61 -4.29 13.50
C MET A 63 45.24 -4.87 13.87
N LYS A 64 45.18 -6.18 14.17
CA LYS A 64 43.95 -6.83 14.62
C LYS A 64 43.48 -6.32 15.98
N GLU A 65 44.42 -6.02 16.88
CA GLU A 65 44.11 -5.39 18.17
C GLU A 65 43.64 -3.95 18.02
N SER A 66 44.27 -3.15 17.15
CA SER A 66 43.85 -1.76 16.90
C SER A 66 42.47 -1.70 16.24
N GLU A 67 42.18 -2.55 15.25
CA GLU A 67 40.84 -2.65 14.66
C GLU A 67 39.78 -3.06 15.69
N LYS A 68 40.13 -3.96 16.61
CA LYS A 68 39.24 -4.38 17.70
C LYS A 68 38.99 -3.24 18.70
N ALA A 69 40.00 -2.42 18.98
CA ALA A 69 39.88 -1.24 19.83
C ALA A 69 39.03 -0.15 19.19
N GLU A 70 39.24 0.14 17.90
CA GLU A 70 38.44 1.12 17.14
C GLU A 70 36.98 0.71 17.02
N ARG A 71 36.69 -0.58 16.76
CA ARG A 71 35.32 -1.10 16.75
C ARG A 71 34.64 -0.96 18.10
N LYS A 72 35.34 -1.27 19.19
CA LYS A 72 34.80 -1.08 20.56
C LYS A 72 34.53 0.39 20.87
N ALA A 73 35.43 1.28 20.50
CA ALA A 73 35.25 2.72 20.69
C ALA A 73 34.03 3.24 19.89
N HIS A 74 33.85 2.76 18.65
CA HIS A 74 32.68 3.09 17.84
C HIS A 74 31.38 2.53 18.43
N GLU A 75 31.38 1.27 18.89
CA GLU A 75 30.23 0.66 19.58
C GLU A 75 29.86 1.41 20.86
N GLU A 76 30.84 1.86 21.65
CA GLU A 76 30.63 2.68 22.84
C GLU A 76 30.08 4.07 22.50
N GLU A 77 30.58 4.69 21.43
CA GLU A 77 30.08 5.99 20.96
C GLU A 77 28.63 5.89 20.46
N VAL A 78 28.29 4.82 19.74
CA VAL A 78 26.91 4.53 19.30
C VAL A 78 26.01 4.25 20.51
N ARG A 79 26.45 3.44 21.47
CA ARG A 79 25.69 3.17 22.72
C ARG A 79 25.43 4.43 23.55
N LYS A 80 26.30 5.44 23.49
CA LYS A 80 26.07 6.74 24.15
C LYS A 80 25.06 7.62 23.40
N LYS A 81 24.97 7.47 22.08
CA LYS A 81 24.07 8.26 21.22
C LYS A 81 22.64 7.71 21.17
N PHE A 82 22.47 6.40 21.35
CA PHE A 82 21.18 5.74 21.19
C PHE A 82 20.71 5.07 22.49
N ARG A 83 19.41 5.16 22.75
CA ARG A 83 18.77 4.39 23.83
C ARG A 83 18.88 2.89 23.54
N PRO A 84 19.07 2.04 24.57
CA PRO A 84 19.13 0.59 24.37
C PRO A 84 17.78 0.06 23.88
N ILE A 85 17.84 -0.91 22.96
CA ILE A 85 16.67 -1.42 22.25
C ILE A 85 15.63 -2.04 23.19
N ASP A 86 16.06 -2.61 24.31
CA ASP A 86 15.16 -3.23 25.30
C ASP A 86 14.35 -2.17 26.06
N GLN A 87 14.96 -1.01 26.38
CA GLN A 87 14.23 0.12 26.97
C GLN A 87 13.21 0.69 25.98
N LEU A 88 13.59 0.81 24.70
CA LEU A 88 12.66 1.26 23.66
C LEU A 88 11.48 0.30 23.48
N LYS A 89 11.71 -1.01 23.54
CA LYS A 89 10.65 -2.02 23.49
C LYS A 89 9.71 -1.92 24.69
N GLU A 90 10.25 -1.82 25.90
CA GLU A 90 9.43 -1.63 27.11
C GLU A 90 8.65 -0.31 27.08
N GLU A 91 9.27 0.79 26.67
CA GLU A 91 8.61 2.10 26.54
C GLU A 91 7.47 2.03 25.52
N PHE A 92 7.70 1.34 24.39
CA PHE A 92 6.71 1.15 23.35
C PHE A 92 5.55 0.25 23.78
N GLU A 93 5.82 -0.82 24.54
CA GLU A 93 4.79 -1.67 25.16
C GLU A 93 3.99 -0.90 26.23
N LYS A 94 4.66 -0.10 27.07
CA LYS A 94 4.03 0.75 28.10
C LYS A 94 3.14 1.83 27.49
N LEU A 95 3.47 2.30 26.28
CA LEU A 95 2.68 3.28 25.54
C LEU A 95 1.30 2.74 25.12
N ASN A 96 1.02 1.44 25.26
CA ASN A 96 -0.28 0.79 24.97
C ASN A 96 -0.90 1.27 23.65
N VAL A 97 -0.05 1.58 22.66
CA VAL A 97 -0.46 1.84 21.29
C VAL A 97 -0.80 0.48 20.71
N LYS A 98 -2.00 -0.02 21.00
CA LYS A 98 -2.60 -1.09 20.22
C LYS A 98 -2.83 -0.50 18.83
N MET A 99 -1.82 -0.60 17.98
CA MET A 99 -1.98 -0.34 16.55
C MET A 99 -2.87 -1.45 16.03
N GLU A 100 -4.17 -1.19 16.03
CA GLU A 100 -5.13 -2.06 15.38
C GLU A 100 -4.93 -1.91 13.89
N THR A 101 -4.92 -3.03 13.20
CA THR A 101 -4.89 -3.03 11.74
C THR A 101 -6.23 -2.55 11.20
N ASP A 102 -6.24 -1.98 9.99
CA ASP A 102 -7.47 -1.63 9.28
C ASP A 102 -8.44 -2.81 9.23
N TYR A 103 -7.92 -4.03 9.05
CA TYR A 103 -8.71 -5.26 9.08
C TYR A 103 -9.44 -5.44 10.42
N GLU A 104 -8.74 -5.36 11.55
CA GLU A 104 -9.34 -5.51 12.89
C GLU A 104 -10.37 -4.41 13.18
N ILE A 105 -10.09 -3.18 12.75
CA ILE A 105 -11.02 -2.07 12.89
C ILE A 105 -12.29 -2.32 12.07
N MET A 106 -12.15 -2.70 10.80
CA MET A 106 -13.29 -3.03 9.94
C MET A 106 -14.14 -4.18 10.51
N VAL A 107 -13.53 -5.23 11.06
CA VAL A 107 -14.28 -6.33 11.73
C VAL A 107 -15.15 -5.78 12.86
N LYS A 108 -14.62 -4.88 13.69
CA LYS A 108 -15.39 -4.27 14.79
C LYS A 108 -16.52 -3.38 14.27
N LEU A 109 -16.27 -2.59 13.23
CA LEU A 109 -17.29 -1.72 12.62
C LEU A 109 -18.42 -2.53 12.00
N ILE A 110 -18.10 -3.60 11.28
CA ILE A 110 -19.08 -4.54 10.71
C ILE A 110 -19.91 -5.20 11.82
N SER A 111 -19.26 -5.67 12.88
CA SER A 111 -19.93 -6.27 14.04
C SER A 111 -20.90 -5.29 14.70
N LYS A 112 -20.47 -4.03 14.89
CA LYS A 112 -21.31 -2.97 15.45
C LYS A 112 -22.51 -2.65 14.56
N PHE A 113 -22.32 -2.59 13.24
CA PHE A 113 -23.40 -2.38 12.28
C PHE A 113 -24.44 -3.53 12.32
N ASN A 114 -23.97 -4.78 12.39
CA ASN A 114 -24.83 -5.97 12.36
C ASN A 114 -25.47 -6.30 13.73
N SER A 115 -24.98 -5.73 14.82
CA SER A 115 -25.48 -6.02 16.17
C SER A 115 -26.90 -5.50 16.39
N SER A 116 -27.80 -6.35 16.88
CA SER A 116 -29.14 -5.94 17.33
C SER A 116 -29.12 -5.09 18.61
N ALA A 117 -28.01 -5.11 19.36
CA ALA A 117 -27.85 -4.33 20.58
C ALA A 117 -27.40 -2.88 20.33
N SER A 118 -26.91 -2.58 19.12
CA SER A 118 -26.43 -1.24 18.78
C SER A 118 -27.56 -0.30 18.39
N THR A 119 -27.46 0.96 18.83
CA THR A 119 -28.43 2.00 18.51
C THR A 119 -28.31 2.43 17.05
N LEU A 120 -29.31 3.16 16.54
CA LEU A 120 -29.27 3.72 15.18
C LEU A 120 -28.02 4.60 14.97
N ASP A 121 -27.75 5.52 15.88
CA ASP A 121 -26.60 6.43 15.79
C ASP A 121 -25.27 5.68 15.82
N GLU A 122 -25.17 4.63 16.63
CA GLU A 122 -24.00 3.76 16.69
C GLU A 122 -23.74 3.02 15.38
N LYS A 123 -24.80 2.55 14.72
CA LYS A 123 -24.71 1.90 13.40
C LYS A 123 -24.36 2.89 12.31
N VAL A 124 -24.94 4.08 12.33
CA VAL A 124 -24.62 5.16 11.39
C VAL A 124 -23.16 5.58 11.53
N ALA A 125 -22.68 5.78 12.77
CA ALA A 125 -21.28 6.09 13.03
C ALA A 125 -20.36 4.95 12.53
N ALA A 126 -20.72 3.69 12.75
CA ALA A 126 -19.93 2.57 12.28
C ALA A 126 -19.84 2.52 10.73
N LEU A 127 -20.94 2.79 10.03
CA LEU A 127 -20.95 2.89 8.56
C LEU A 127 -20.14 4.09 8.06
N TYR A 128 -20.22 5.23 8.74
CA TYR A 128 -19.44 6.42 8.40
C TYR A 128 -17.93 6.15 8.51
N ASP A 129 -17.49 5.52 9.60
CA ASP A 129 -16.09 5.15 9.78
C ASP A 129 -15.66 4.09 8.76
N LEU A 130 -16.53 3.10 8.50
CA LEU A 130 -16.25 2.03 7.55
C LEU A 130 -16.05 2.54 6.12
N GLU A 131 -16.80 3.57 5.73
CA GLU A 131 -16.68 4.23 4.42
C GLU A 131 -15.25 4.72 4.17
N TYR A 132 -14.60 5.31 5.17
CA TYR A 132 -13.21 5.76 5.08
C TYR A 132 -12.24 4.61 4.75
N TYR A 133 -12.38 3.46 5.43
CA TYR A 133 -11.46 2.32 5.23
C TYR A 133 -11.63 1.67 3.86
N VAL A 134 -12.88 1.50 3.39
CA VAL A 134 -13.16 0.79 2.14
C VAL A 134 -12.86 1.60 0.88
N HIS A 135 -12.45 2.87 0.99
CA HIS A 135 -11.85 3.59 -0.14
C HIS A 135 -10.55 2.96 -0.62
N GLN A 136 -9.81 2.30 0.27
CA GLN A 136 -8.62 1.57 -0.11
C GLN A 136 -9.01 0.26 -0.79
N VAL A 137 -8.44 0.02 -1.98
CA VAL A 137 -8.81 -1.12 -2.84
C VAL A 137 -8.59 -2.47 -2.14
N ASP A 138 -7.56 -2.61 -1.33
CA ASP A 138 -7.28 -3.85 -0.61
C ASP A 138 -8.24 -4.03 0.58
N ASN A 139 -8.49 -2.97 1.36
CA ASN A 139 -9.51 -2.99 2.42
C ASN A 139 -10.91 -3.32 1.86
N ALA A 140 -11.27 -2.84 0.66
CA ALA A 140 -12.53 -3.19 0.01
C ALA A 140 -12.62 -4.69 -0.34
N LYS A 141 -11.51 -5.34 -0.71
CA LYS A 141 -11.48 -6.80 -0.96
C LYS A 141 -11.57 -7.59 0.35
N ASP A 142 -10.93 -7.09 1.41
CA ASP A 142 -11.05 -7.70 2.73
C ASP A 142 -12.48 -7.54 3.26
N PHE A 143 -13.08 -6.36 3.09
CA PHE A 143 -14.49 -6.06 3.41
C PHE A 143 -15.47 -7.02 2.72
N LEU A 144 -15.23 -7.33 1.45
CA LEU A 144 -15.94 -8.39 0.73
C LEU A 144 -15.71 -9.76 1.38
N SER A 145 -14.46 -10.13 1.64
CA SER A 145 -14.08 -11.45 2.19
C SER A 145 -14.65 -11.69 3.59
N MET A 146 -14.84 -10.64 4.38
CA MET A 146 -15.49 -10.66 5.69
C MET A 146 -17.02 -10.76 5.62
N GLY A 147 -17.63 -10.75 4.43
CA GLY A 147 -19.08 -10.72 4.24
C GLY A 147 -19.72 -9.34 4.50
N GLY A 148 -18.91 -8.31 4.72
CA GLY A 148 -19.39 -6.96 5.01
C GLY A 148 -20.15 -6.34 3.84
N LEU A 149 -19.74 -6.64 2.60
CA LEU A 149 -20.40 -6.15 1.40
C LEU A 149 -21.90 -6.51 1.37
N GLN A 150 -22.23 -7.77 1.64
CA GLN A 150 -23.63 -8.22 1.63
C GLN A 150 -24.46 -7.53 2.71
N LEU A 151 -23.90 -7.36 3.92
CA LEU A 151 -24.57 -6.64 5.01
C LEU A 151 -24.92 -5.20 4.61
N VAL A 152 -24.02 -4.50 3.93
CA VAL A 152 -24.28 -3.14 3.44
C VAL A 152 -25.31 -3.14 2.33
N ILE A 153 -25.29 -4.13 1.43
CA ILE A 153 -26.31 -4.29 0.38
C ILE A 153 -27.70 -4.52 1.01
N ASP A 154 -27.79 -5.28 2.08
CA ASP A 154 -29.04 -5.48 2.81
C ASP A 154 -29.49 -4.21 3.53
N GLY A 155 -28.53 -3.41 4.03
CA GLY A 155 -28.77 -2.08 4.61
C GLY A 155 -29.46 -1.08 3.68
N LEU A 156 -29.34 -1.25 2.35
CA LEU A 156 -30.07 -0.44 1.36
C LEU A 156 -31.60 -0.62 1.45
N ASN A 157 -32.08 -1.71 2.02
CA ASN A 157 -33.50 -1.97 2.24
C ASN A 157 -33.99 -1.54 3.63
N SER A 158 -33.17 -0.84 4.42
CA SER A 158 -33.57 -0.37 5.75
C SER A 158 -34.78 0.58 5.68
N THR A 159 -35.64 0.53 6.70
CA THR A 159 -36.70 1.53 6.89
C THR A 159 -36.12 2.89 7.26
N GLU A 160 -34.95 2.91 7.91
CA GLU A 160 -34.28 4.12 8.37
C GLU A 160 -33.54 4.80 7.22
N ALA A 161 -33.89 6.06 6.94
CA ALA A 161 -33.24 6.83 5.88
C ALA A 161 -31.74 7.02 6.12
N ALA A 162 -31.31 7.24 7.36
CA ALA A 162 -29.91 7.41 7.71
C ALA A 162 -29.07 6.16 7.42
N LEU A 163 -29.61 4.96 7.69
CA LEU A 163 -28.92 3.71 7.36
C LEU A 163 -28.84 3.49 5.86
N LYS A 164 -29.92 3.75 5.11
CA LYS A 164 -29.90 3.67 3.64
C LYS A 164 -28.85 4.60 3.04
N GLU A 165 -28.78 5.83 3.53
CA GLU A 165 -27.80 6.82 3.07
C GLU A 165 -26.36 6.34 3.28
N HIS A 166 -26.02 5.91 4.51
CA HIS A 166 -24.66 5.52 4.85
C HIS A 166 -24.27 4.17 4.26
N ALA A 167 -25.21 3.23 4.14
CA ALA A 167 -25.00 1.97 3.43
C ALA A 167 -24.69 2.22 1.95
N ALA A 168 -25.47 3.08 1.29
CA ALA A 168 -25.17 3.48 -0.09
C ALA A 168 -23.81 4.17 -0.19
N PHE A 169 -23.42 4.96 0.81
CA PHE A 169 -22.14 5.65 0.80
C PHE A 169 -20.95 4.68 0.88
N VAL A 170 -20.97 3.76 1.86
CA VAL A 170 -19.97 2.68 2.00
C VAL A 170 -19.88 1.84 0.71
N LEU A 171 -21.04 1.46 0.16
CA LEU A 171 -21.09 0.69 -1.08
C LEU A 171 -20.40 1.44 -2.23
N GLY A 172 -20.69 2.73 -2.40
CA GLY A 172 -20.05 3.54 -3.45
C GLY A 172 -18.55 3.70 -3.31
N ALA A 173 -18.04 3.78 -2.07
CA ALA A 173 -16.61 3.81 -1.79
C ALA A 173 -15.93 2.47 -2.12
N ALA A 174 -16.48 1.36 -1.65
CA ALA A 174 -15.95 0.01 -1.88
C ALA A 174 -15.90 -0.39 -3.36
N LEU A 175 -16.83 0.12 -4.18
CA LEU A 175 -16.92 -0.17 -5.62
C LEU A 175 -15.89 0.60 -6.46
N SER A 176 -15.42 1.75 -5.98
CA SER A 176 -14.64 2.69 -6.77
C SER A 176 -13.30 2.09 -7.21
N GLY A 177 -13.14 1.82 -8.51
CA GLY A 177 -11.91 1.26 -9.06
C GLY A 177 -11.67 -0.22 -8.73
N ASN A 178 -12.70 -0.96 -8.29
CA ASN A 178 -12.56 -2.36 -7.87
C ASN A 178 -13.52 -3.30 -8.64
N PRO A 179 -13.12 -3.79 -9.83
CA PRO A 179 -13.96 -4.67 -10.65
C PRO A 179 -14.45 -5.93 -9.95
N ARG A 180 -13.63 -6.52 -9.07
CA ARG A 180 -14.03 -7.71 -8.32
C ARG A 180 -15.19 -7.40 -7.38
N VAL A 181 -15.08 -6.32 -6.61
CA VAL A 181 -16.16 -5.90 -5.70
C VAL A 181 -17.40 -5.44 -6.50
N GLN A 182 -17.22 -4.84 -7.68
CA GLN A 182 -18.33 -4.49 -8.57
C GLN A 182 -19.12 -5.71 -9.05
N VAL A 183 -18.47 -6.79 -9.47
CA VAL A 183 -19.14 -8.05 -9.86
C VAL A 183 -19.97 -8.59 -8.70
N GLU A 184 -19.33 -8.76 -7.55
CA GLU A 184 -19.95 -9.34 -6.35
C GLU A 184 -21.12 -8.51 -5.85
N ALA A 185 -21.03 -7.18 -5.91
CA ALA A 185 -22.14 -6.30 -5.54
C ALA A 185 -23.33 -6.43 -6.50
N ILE A 186 -23.09 -6.58 -7.81
CA ILE A 186 -24.15 -6.77 -8.79
C ILE A 186 -24.83 -8.12 -8.58
N GLU A 187 -24.04 -9.18 -8.37
CA GLU A 187 -24.54 -10.52 -8.09
C GLU A 187 -25.30 -10.58 -6.75
N GLY A 188 -24.87 -9.80 -5.75
CA GLY A 188 -25.60 -9.58 -4.49
C GLY A 188 -26.86 -8.71 -4.62
N GLY A 189 -27.21 -8.24 -5.82
CA GLY A 189 -28.44 -7.49 -6.09
C GLY A 189 -28.37 -5.99 -5.77
N ALA A 190 -27.19 -5.43 -5.54
CA ALA A 190 -27.02 -4.02 -5.21
C ALA A 190 -27.57 -3.09 -6.31
N LEU A 191 -27.35 -3.43 -7.58
CA LEU A 191 -27.80 -2.64 -8.72
C LEU A 191 -29.32 -2.42 -8.71
N GLN A 192 -30.09 -3.50 -8.49
CA GLN A 192 -31.55 -3.43 -8.45
C GLN A 192 -32.03 -2.57 -7.28
N LYS A 193 -31.45 -2.76 -6.08
CA LYS A 193 -31.80 -1.97 -4.89
C LYS A 193 -31.51 -0.48 -5.09
N LEU A 194 -30.36 -0.13 -5.66
CA LEU A 194 -30.00 1.26 -5.98
C LEU A 194 -31.00 1.88 -6.97
N LEU A 195 -31.39 1.15 -8.01
CA LEU A 195 -32.40 1.63 -8.97
C LEU A 195 -33.77 1.86 -8.29
N VAL A 196 -34.20 0.98 -7.39
CA VAL A 196 -35.44 1.14 -6.62
C VAL A 196 -35.37 2.38 -5.72
N ILE A 197 -34.25 2.61 -5.03
CA ILE A 197 -34.06 3.82 -4.20
C ILE A 197 -34.19 5.09 -5.05
N LEU A 198 -33.59 5.10 -6.24
CA LEU A 198 -33.64 6.26 -7.14
C LEU A 198 -35.01 6.47 -7.79
N ALA A 199 -35.76 5.39 -8.04
CA ALA A 199 -37.09 5.42 -8.65
C ALA A 199 -38.22 5.75 -7.67
N THR A 200 -37.97 5.70 -6.36
CA THR A 200 -38.99 5.93 -5.32
C THR A 200 -38.80 7.26 -4.61
N GLU A 201 -39.83 7.69 -3.88
CA GLU A 201 -39.74 8.87 -3.02
C GLU A 201 -38.80 8.58 -1.85
N GLN A 202 -37.70 9.32 -1.76
CA GLN A 202 -36.67 9.17 -0.74
C GLN A 202 -36.08 10.54 -0.42
N PRO A 203 -35.58 10.76 0.81
CA PRO A 203 -34.86 11.98 1.16
C PRO A 203 -33.70 12.24 0.19
N LEU A 204 -33.48 13.51 -0.14
CA LEU A 204 -32.42 13.92 -1.06
C LEU A 204 -31.02 13.40 -0.67
N PRO A 205 -30.61 13.34 0.61
CA PRO A 205 -29.33 12.75 1.01
C PRO A 205 -29.18 11.27 0.57
N VAL A 206 -30.23 10.47 0.75
CA VAL A 206 -30.26 9.06 0.31
C VAL A 206 -30.10 8.97 -1.20
N LYS A 207 -30.86 9.76 -1.97
CA LYS A 207 -30.76 9.78 -3.45
C LYS A 207 -29.35 10.17 -3.91
N LYS A 208 -28.72 11.16 -3.28
CA LYS A 208 -27.34 11.57 -3.59
C LYS A 208 -26.34 10.43 -3.40
N LYS A 209 -26.41 9.72 -2.27
CA LYS A 209 -25.50 8.60 -1.99
C LYS A 209 -25.79 7.37 -2.85
N ALA A 210 -27.06 7.08 -3.14
CA ALA A 210 -27.43 6.02 -4.07
C ALA A 210 -26.94 6.31 -5.50
N LEU A 211 -27.05 7.56 -5.97
CA LEU A 211 -26.53 7.97 -7.27
C LEU A 211 -25.00 7.91 -7.32
N PHE A 212 -24.32 8.29 -6.23
CA PHE A 212 -22.87 8.09 -6.10
C PHE A 212 -22.49 6.62 -6.21
N ALA A 213 -23.15 5.73 -5.46
CA ALA A 213 -22.89 4.29 -5.51
C ALA A 213 -23.14 3.70 -6.90
N LEU A 214 -24.24 4.10 -7.54
CA LEU A 214 -24.56 3.70 -8.92
C LEU A 214 -23.46 4.19 -9.89
N ALA A 215 -23.03 5.44 -9.78
CA ALA A 215 -21.96 5.96 -10.62
C ALA A 215 -20.64 5.21 -10.44
N SER A 216 -20.25 4.90 -9.19
CA SER A 216 -19.08 4.07 -8.88
C SER A 216 -19.19 2.66 -9.45
N MET A 217 -20.39 2.07 -9.46
CA MET A 217 -20.65 0.75 -10.03
C MET A 217 -20.51 0.72 -11.56
N LEU A 218 -20.95 1.77 -12.24
CA LEU A 218 -21.02 1.82 -13.71
C LEU A 218 -19.73 2.31 -14.37
N ARG A 219 -18.92 3.10 -13.66
CA ARG A 219 -17.75 3.75 -14.24
C ARG A 219 -16.70 2.72 -14.67
N HIS A 220 -16.27 2.84 -15.93
CA HIS A 220 -15.26 1.96 -16.56
C HIS A 220 -15.58 0.45 -16.48
N PHE A 221 -16.86 0.08 -16.36
CA PHE A 221 -17.24 -1.31 -16.18
C PHE A 221 -18.41 -1.73 -17.10
N PRO A 222 -18.11 -2.21 -18.33
CA PRO A 222 -19.12 -2.53 -19.34
C PRO A 222 -20.17 -3.56 -18.90
N TYR A 223 -19.77 -4.55 -18.09
CA TYR A 223 -20.70 -5.55 -17.54
C TYR A 223 -21.82 -4.90 -16.72
N ALA A 224 -21.47 -4.01 -15.80
CA ALA A 224 -22.46 -3.27 -15.00
C ALA A 224 -23.35 -2.38 -15.85
N GLN A 225 -22.78 -1.70 -16.84
CA GLN A 225 -23.53 -0.85 -17.78
C GLN A 225 -24.58 -1.65 -18.55
N GLN A 226 -24.24 -2.86 -19.02
CA GLN A 226 -25.20 -3.73 -19.70
C GLN A 226 -26.34 -4.17 -18.76
N GLN A 227 -26.03 -4.56 -17.53
CA GLN A 227 -27.07 -4.95 -16.56
C GLN A 227 -27.97 -3.76 -16.20
N PHE A 228 -27.39 -2.58 -16.04
CA PHE A 228 -28.13 -1.34 -15.79
C PHE A 228 -29.12 -1.03 -16.92
N LEU A 229 -28.72 -1.19 -18.18
CA LEU A 229 -29.61 -1.01 -19.32
C LEU A 229 -30.73 -2.05 -19.34
N LYS A 230 -30.42 -3.32 -19.07
CA LYS A 230 -31.43 -4.41 -19.00
C LYS A 230 -32.49 -4.16 -17.93
N LEU A 231 -32.10 -3.54 -16.82
CA LEU A 231 -33.01 -3.19 -15.71
C LEU A 231 -33.75 -1.85 -15.92
N GLY A 232 -33.67 -1.24 -17.11
CA GLY A 232 -34.37 0.03 -17.38
C GLY A 232 -33.77 1.21 -16.62
N GLY A 233 -32.48 1.18 -16.32
CA GLY A 233 -31.83 2.22 -15.52
C GLY A 233 -31.86 3.62 -16.13
N LEU A 234 -31.91 3.73 -17.47
CA LEU A 234 -32.04 5.03 -18.15
C LEU A 234 -33.38 5.71 -17.84
N GLN A 235 -34.46 4.96 -17.75
CA GLN A 235 -35.78 5.47 -17.41
C GLN A 235 -35.78 6.04 -15.98
N VAL A 236 -35.13 5.33 -15.05
CA VAL A 236 -34.97 5.78 -13.66
C VAL A 236 -34.16 7.08 -13.58
N LEU A 237 -33.05 7.19 -14.33
CA LEU A 237 -32.25 8.42 -14.35
C LEU A 237 -32.96 9.60 -14.99
N ARG A 238 -33.87 9.36 -15.95
CA ARG A 238 -34.66 10.43 -16.59
C ARG A 238 -35.68 11.06 -15.63
N SER A 239 -36.12 10.32 -14.61
CA SER A 239 -37.13 10.77 -13.64
C SER A 239 -36.57 11.41 -12.37
N LEU A 240 -35.24 11.47 -12.24
CA LEU A 240 -34.54 12.10 -11.12
C LEU A 240 -34.56 13.63 -11.20
#